data_AF-A0A959I9A4-F1
#
_entry.id   AF-A0A959I9A4-F1
#
_cell.length_a   1.000
_cell.length_b   1.000
_cell.length_c   1.000
_cell.angle_alpha   90.00
_cell.angle_beta   90.00
_cell.angle_gamma   90.00
#
_symmetry.space_group_name_H-M   'P 1'
#
loop_
_entity.id
_entity.type
_entity.pdbx_description
1 polymer ?
#
loop_
_entity_poly.entity_id
_entity_poly.type
_entity_poly.pdbx_seq_one_letter_code
_entity_poly.pdbx_strand_id
1 'polypeptide(L)'
;ITGGVLFDLTVEPLPNVDNPADLTDDNTLPITFTGLSAEPGNDYDFLHTIFNAAGLFDRGRVQVVATNIRLAENEDCTLANVTGASTRIYPEPRLVDPADKTICSGDDTDLDLDLQGLPSANPATAGYPVRIDWTVVTTTNDGGISGASNGSVEIYGAGGLETAINDIVQTLVNTGSLPETATYTITPRAAANTPAYNGDDCIGLPIEVVVEVLPEPLAVATPASQTVCSDEPIGVVFSTSNNIVGTTFAWSITSMLPPGVTASALSGNGDISTLTITNLTGAAVTVDFEVTPTGPAPSECPGDPITFSVTVDPEPVATATPLNQFNCSEDPFNVAFGTSNGIVGTTFAW
;
A
#
# COMPACT_ATOMS: atom_id res chain seq x y z
N ILE A 1 11.93 23.41 -65.48
CA ILE A 1 10.61 23.52 -64.83
C ILE A 1 10.91 23.40 -63.36
N THR A 2 11.06 24.54 -62.69
CA THR A 2 11.16 24.65 -61.23
C THR A 2 9.73 24.66 -60.67
N GLY A 3 9.00 23.59 -60.97
CA GLY A 3 7.57 23.48 -60.73
C GLY A 3 7.34 22.51 -59.59
N GLY A 4 7.16 23.05 -58.39
CA GLY A 4 6.70 22.30 -57.23
C GLY A 4 5.18 22.06 -57.27
N VAL A 5 4.71 21.15 -56.44
CA VAL A 5 3.28 20.84 -56.24
C VAL A 5 2.88 21.28 -54.83
N LEU A 6 1.79 22.03 -54.71
CA LEU A 6 1.13 22.32 -53.44
C LEU A 6 0.02 21.30 -53.21
N PHE A 7 -0.10 20.79 -51.98
CA PHE A 7 -1.13 19.84 -51.60
C PHE A 7 -1.48 19.97 -50.12
N ASP A 8 -2.65 19.47 -49.77
CA ASP A 8 -3.05 19.25 -48.38
C ASP A 8 -2.97 17.75 -48.08
N LEU A 9 -2.61 17.38 -46.86
CA LEU A 9 -2.51 15.98 -46.43
C LEU A 9 -3.59 15.70 -45.40
N THR A 10 -4.51 14.83 -45.75
CA THR A 10 -5.65 14.43 -44.92
C THR A 10 -5.42 13.05 -44.35
N VAL A 11 -5.61 12.86 -43.04
CA VAL A 11 -5.54 11.56 -42.37
C VAL A 11 -6.96 11.11 -42.03
N GLU A 12 -7.32 9.91 -42.51
CA GLU A 12 -8.66 9.35 -42.37
C GLU A 12 -8.59 7.92 -41.81
N PRO A 13 -9.59 7.47 -41.01
CA PRO A 13 -9.68 6.07 -40.60
C PRO A 13 -9.77 5.17 -41.84
N LEU A 14 -8.97 4.10 -41.89
CA LEU A 14 -9.02 3.18 -43.03
C LEU A 14 -10.33 2.36 -42.96
N PRO A 15 -11.27 2.50 -43.93
CA PRO A 15 -12.55 1.83 -43.85
C PRO A 15 -12.41 0.31 -44.11
N ASN A 16 -13.27 -0.49 -43.46
CA ASN A 16 -13.40 -1.95 -43.66
C ASN A 16 -12.16 -2.79 -43.29
N VAL A 17 -11.44 -2.40 -42.24
CA VAL A 17 -10.38 -3.23 -41.64
C VAL A 17 -10.73 -3.61 -40.21
N ASP A 18 -10.20 -4.74 -39.72
CA ASP A 18 -10.28 -5.07 -38.29
C ASP A 18 -9.65 -3.91 -37.50
N ASN A 19 -10.40 -3.26 -36.61
CA ASN A 19 -9.94 -2.13 -35.78
C ASN A 19 -9.49 -0.86 -36.56
N PRO A 20 -10.42 -0.08 -37.15
CA PRO A 20 -10.11 1.25 -37.68
C PRO A 20 -9.64 2.18 -36.53
N ALA A 21 -8.78 3.16 -36.84
CA ALA A 21 -8.43 4.19 -35.85
C ALA A 21 -9.67 5.03 -35.52
N ASP A 22 -9.92 5.26 -34.24
CA ASP A 22 -10.80 6.35 -33.82
C ASP A 22 -9.98 7.65 -33.85
N LEU A 23 -10.47 8.67 -34.54
CA LEU A 23 -9.78 9.96 -34.64
C LEU A 23 -10.71 11.10 -34.18
N THR A 24 -11.86 10.76 -33.57
CA THR A 24 -13.00 11.68 -33.37
C THR A 24 -12.91 12.54 -32.11
N ASP A 25 -11.99 12.25 -31.20
CA ASP A 25 -11.94 12.78 -29.84
C ASP A 25 -10.89 13.88 -29.63
N ASP A 26 -9.76 13.83 -30.31
CA ASP A 26 -8.64 14.77 -30.09
C ASP A 26 -8.36 15.71 -31.28
N ASN A 27 -9.11 15.57 -32.38
CA ASN A 27 -8.95 16.43 -33.55
C ASN A 27 -10.30 16.82 -34.19
N THR A 28 -10.38 18.03 -34.76
CA THR A 28 -11.47 18.36 -35.69
C THR A 28 -11.28 17.54 -36.97
N LEU A 29 -12.14 16.55 -37.18
CA LEU A 29 -12.03 15.70 -38.36
C LEU A 29 -12.47 16.40 -39.64
N PRO A 30 -11.79 16.14 -40.77
CA PRO A 30 -10.60 15.29 -40.89
C PRO A 30 -9.29 16.02 -40.52
N ILE A 31 -8.31 15.31 -39.97
CA ILE A 31 -6.98 15.89 -39.66
C ILE A 31 -6.33 16.29 -40.98
N THR A 32 -6.17 17.59 -41.22
CA THR A 32 -5.68 18.12 -42.50
C THR A 32 -4.49 19.05 -42.28
N PHE A 33 -3.35 18.71 -42.86
CA PHE A 33 -2.17 19.56 -42.93
C PHE A 33 -2.22 20.32 -44.25
N THR A 34 -2.36 21.64 -44.20
CA THR A 34 -2.57 22.45 -45.41
C THR A 34 -1.30 23.09 -45.92
N GLY A 35 -1.23 23.31 -47.24
CA GLY A 35 -0.18 24.11 -47.87
C GLY A 35 1.21 23.47 -47.89
N LEU A 36 1.28 22.13 -47.92
CA LEU A 36 2.54 21.40 -48.09
C LEU A 36 3.03 21.56 -49.53
N SER A 37 4.35 21.64 -49.72
CA SER A 37 4.98 21.76 -51.04
C SER A 37 5.99 20.64 -51.28
N ALA A 38 5.91 19.98 -52.43
CA ALA A 38 6.89 18.97 -52.85
C ALA A 38 7.54 19.35 -54.19
N GLU A 39 8.85 19.10 -54.29
CA GLU A 39 9.61 19.25 -55.53
C GLU A 39 9.74 17.89 -56.25
N PRO A 40 9.72 17.85 -57.59
CA PRO A 40 9.83 16.60 -58.34
C PRO A 40 11.12 15.83 -58.04
N GLY A 41 10.99 14.54 -57.70
CA GLY A 41 12.12 13.60 -57.56
C GLY A 41 12.77 13.54 -56.18
N ASN A 42 12.23 14.23 -55.18
CA ASN A 42 12.66 14.10 -53.78
C ASN A 42 11.63 13.31 -52.96
N ASP A 43 12.12 12.45 -52.08
CA ASP A 43 11.29 11.85 -51.03
C ASP A 43 10.96 12.92 -49.99
N TYR A 44 9.70 12.99 -49.56
CA TYR A 44 9.25 13.89 -48.53
C TYR A 44 8.85 13.08 -47.31
N ASP A 45 9.60 13.20 -46.22
CA ASP A 45 9.28 12.56 -44.95
C ASP A 45 8.55 13.57 -44.05
N PHE A 46 7.39 13.16 -43.55
CA PHE A 46 6.54 13.99 -42.69
C PHE A 46 6.31 13.23 -41.39
N LEU A 47 6.92 13.73 -40.32
CA LEU A 47 6.80 13.16 -38.99
C LEU A 47 5.88 14.05 -38.17
N HIS A 48 4.72 13.51 -37.79
CA HIS A 48 3.75 14.20 -36.96
C HIS A 48 3.09 13.21 -36.01
N THR A 49 2.90 13.65 -34.77
CA THR A 49 2.24 12.87 -33.73
C THR A 49 0.74 13.08 -33.85
N ILE A 50 0.00 11.99 -33.99
CA ILE A 50 -1.46 12.00 -33.98
C ILE A 50 -1.89 11.13 -32.80
N PHE A 51 -2.63 11.71 -31.87
CA PHE A 51 -3.18 11.02 -30.72
C PHE A 51 -4.56 10.42 -31.06
N ASN A 52 -4.86 9.24 -30.50
CA ASN A 52 -6.10 8.50 -30.68
C ASN A 52 -6.54 8.03 -29.29
N ALA A 53 -7.58 8.64 -28.71
CA ALA A 53 -7.93 8.45 -27.30
C ALA A 53 -9.14 7.50 -27.07
N ALA A 54 -9.80 6.97 -28.12
CA ALA A 54 -11.06 6.23 -28.00
C ALA A 54 -11.14 4.88 -28.77
N GLY A 55 -9.99 4.27 -29.07
CA GLY A 55 -9.95 2.87 -29.52
C GLY A 55 -9.92 1.86 -28.37
N LEU A 56 -10.29 0.60 -28.64
CA LEU A 56 -9.67 -0.53 -27.93
C LEU A 56 -8.14 -0.36 -28.05
N PHE A 57 -7.33 -0.83 -27.09
CA PHE A 57 -5.85 -0.71 -27.07
C PHE A 57 -5.11 -1.33 -28.28
N ASP A 58 -5.83 -1.67 -29.33
CA ASP A 58 -5.34 -2.13 -30.61
C ASP A 58 -4.92 -0.95 -31.49
N ARG A 59 -3.86 -1.12 -32.27
CA ARG A 59 -3.37 -0.09 -33.20
C ARG A 59 -4.43 0.27 -34.24
N GLY A 60 -4.76 1.56 -34.33
CA GLY A 60 -5.69 2.06 -35.34
C GLY A 60 -5.01 2.14 -36.70
N ARG A 61 -5.66 1.63 -37.75
CA ARG A 61 -5.18 1.84 -39.13
C ARG A 61 -5.76 3.12 -39.72
N VAL A 62 -4.87 3.95 -40.25
CA VAL A 62 -5.24 5.16 -40.99
C VAL A 62 -4.73 5.10 -42.41
N GLN A 63 -5.36 5.89 -43.26
CA GLN A 63 -4.90 6.19 -44.59
C GLN A 63 -4.54 7.67 -44.68
N VAL A 64 -3.45 7.95 -45.39
CA VAL A 64 -3.04 9.30 -45.72
C VAL A 64 -3.47 9.60 -47.15
N VAL A 65 -4.18 10.70 -47.36
CA VAL A 65 -4.67 11.13 -48.67
C VAL A 65 -4.15 12.53 -48.95
N ALA A 66 -3.40 12.69 -50.04
CA ALA A 66 -3.06 14.01 -50.56
C ALA A 66 -4.27 14.55 -51.34
N THR A 67 -4.77 15.71 -50.92
CA THR A 67 -5.93 16.41 -51.47
C THR A 67 -5.52 17.83 -51.90
N ASN A 68 -6.41 18.55 -52.59
CA ASN A 68 -6.16 19.93 -53.05
C ASN A 68 -4.84 20.13 -53.80
N ILE A 69 -4.42 19.09 -54.54
CA ILE A 69 -3.16 19.04 -55.26
C ILE A 69 -3.19 20.02 -56.44
N ARG A 70 -2.26 20.96 -56.49
CA ARG A 70 -2.15 22.00 -57.54
C ARG A 70 -0.71 22.36 -57.85
N LEU A 71 -0.43 22.85 -59.05
CA LEU A 71 0.90 23.33 -59.40
C LEU A 71 1.21 24.63 -58.66
N ALA A 72 2.39 24.73 -58.03
CA ALA A 72 2.80 25.94 -57.31
C ALA A 72 2.91 27.17 -58.22
N GLU A 73 3.24 26.94 -59.50
CA GLU A 73 3.36 27.98 -60.54
C GLU A 73 2.04 28.28 -61.27
N ASN A 74 0.99 27.48 -61.04
CA ASN A 74 -0.34 27.66 -61.61
C ASN A 74 -1.41 26.95 -60.76
N GLU A 75 -1.96 27.67 -59.78
CA GLU A 75 -2.89 27.12 -58.80
C GLU A 75 -4.24 26.66 -59.41
N ASP A 76 -4.59 27.16 -60.61
CA ASP A 76 -5.79 26.71 -61.34
C ASP A 76 -5.63 25.31 -61.95
N CYS A 77 -4.39 24.80 -62.01
CA CYS A 77 -4.09 23.46 -62.51
C CYS A 77 -4.14 22.46 -61.34
N THR A 78 -5.32 21.87 -61.14
CA THR A 78 -5.57 20.88 -60.09
C THR A 78 -5.34 19.45 -60.58
N LEU A 79 -4.92 18.58 -59.66
CA LEU A 79 -4.74 17.15 -59.87
C LEU A 79 -5.73 16.36 -59.01
N ALA A 80 -5.99 15.12 -59.39
CA ALA A 80 -6.81 14.20 -58.61
C ALA A 80 -6.12 13.86 -57.27
N ASN A 81 -6.92 13.57 -56.24
CA ASN A 81 -6.42 13.13 -54.94
C ASN A 81 -5.53 11.89 -55.10
N VAL A 82 -4.44 11.85 -54.35
CA VAL A 82 -3.52 10.71 -54.33
C VAL A 82 -3.63 10.03 -52.98
N THR A 83 -4.05 8.76 -53.01
CA THR A 83 -4.15 7.94 -51.82
C THR A 83 -2.80 7.28 -51.53
N GLY A 84 -2.24 7.57 -50.36
CA GLY A 84 -0.96 7.04 -49.89
C GLY A 84 -1.08 5.68 -49.20
N ALA A 85 0.07 5.20 -48.69
CA ALA A 85 0.16 3.98 -47.90
C ALA A 85 -0.68 4.08 -46.61
N SER A 86 -1.21 2.95 -46.15
CA SER A 86 -1.81 2.87 -44.83
C SER A 86 -0.72 2.75 -43.76
N THR A 87 -0.91 3.45 -42.65
CA THR A 87 -0.02 3.38 -41.48
C THR A 87 -0.82 3.08 -40.22
N ARG A 88 -0.11 2.82 -39.12
CA ARG A 88 -0.68 2.51 -37.81
C ARG A 88 -0.41 3.67 -36.86
N ILE A 89 -1.45 4.07 -36.13
CA ILE A 89 -1.36 5.02 -35.03
C ILE A 89 -1.52 4.24 -33.72
N TYR A 90 -0.77 4.67 -32.72
CA TYR A 90 -0.79 4.08 -31.37
C TYR A 90 -1.80 4.86 -30.53
N PRO A 91 -2.75 4.18 -29.85
CA PRO A 91 -3.65 4.86 -28.93
C PRO A 91 -2.89 5.39 -27.71
N GLU A 92 -3.46 6.42 -27.09
CA GLU A 92 -3.00 6.88 -25.78
C GLU A 92 -3.38 5.85 -24.71
N PRO A 93 -2.48 5.53 -23.78
CA PRO A 93 -2.81 4.60 -22.73
C PRO A 93 -3.74 5.26 -21.71
N ARG A 94 -4.81 4.56 -21.34
CA ARG A 94 -5.76 5.05 -20.34
C ARG A 94 -5.82 4.09 -19.17
N LEU A 95 -5.54 4.60 -17.98
CA LEU A 95 -5.64 3.83 -16.74
C LEU A 95 -7.08 3.82 -16.24
N VAL A 96 -7.46 2.71 -15.61
CA VAL A 96 -8.59 2.68 -14.69
C VAL A 96 -8.13 3.34 -13.40
N ASP A 97 -8.90 4.31 -12.92
CA ASP A 97 -8.62 5.00 -11.67
C ASP A 97 -8.87 4.04 -10.49
N PRO A 98 -7.83 3.59 -9.76
CA PRO A 98 -8.02 2.73 -8.61
C PRO A 98 -8.62 3.53 -7.45
N ALA A 99 -9.27 2.84 -6.52
CA ALA A 99 -9.79 3.49 -5.33
C ALA A 99 -8.65 3.99 -4.43
N ASP A 100 -8.88 5.12 -3.77
CA ASP A 100 -8.03 5.60 -2.67
C ASP A 100 -7.87 4.52 -1.60
N LYS A 101 -6.70 4.51 -0.94
CA LYS A 101 -6.36 3.53 0.08
C LYS A 101 -6.07 4.20 1.42
N THR A 102 -6.37 3.47 2.49
CA THR A 102 -5.89 3.77 3.84
C THR A 102 -5.04 2.60 4.32
N ILE A 103 -3.79 2.87 4.71
CA ILE A 103 -2.82 1.87 5.18
C ILE A 103 -2.25 2.27 6.54
N CYS A 104 -1.62 1.33 7.24
CA CYS A 104 -0.87 1.60 8.46
C CYS A 104 0.57 2.00 8.15
N SER A 105 1.18 2.75 9.06
CA SER A 105 2.58 3.15 8.93
C SER A 105 3.50 1.92 8.95
N GLY A 106 4.20 1.66 7.86
CA GLY A 106 5.03 0.47 7.67
C GLY A 106 4.44 -0.54 6.68
N ASP A 107 3.20 -0.33 6.24
CA ASP A 107 2.60 -1.11 5.17
C ASP A 107 3.08 -0.64 3.78
N ASP A 108 2.95 -1.54 2.81
CA ASP A 108 3.18 -1.24 1.39
C ASP A 108 1.92 -0.66 0.72
N THR A 109 2.12 0.26 -0.22
CA THR A 109 1.02 0.87 -1.00
C THR A 109 0.25 -0.14 -1.88
N ASP A 110 0.95 -1.13 -2.43
CA ASP A 110 0.41 -2.18 -3.31
C ASP A 110 -0.57 -1.66 -4.37
N LEU A 111 -0.26 -0.55 -5.04
CA LEU A 111 -1.16 0.00 -6.06
C LEU A 111 -1.09 -0.87 -7.32
N ASP A 112 -2.24 -1.39 -7.72
CA ASP A 112 -2.49 -2.21 -8.91
C ASP A 112 -3.22 -1.34 -9.94
N LEU A 113 -2.60 -1.11 -11.10
CA LEU A 113 -3.08 -0.19 -12.12
C LEU A 113 -3.45 -0.90 -13.42
N ASP A 114 -4.74 -1.10 -13.62
CA ASP A 114 -5.27 -1.68 -14.84
C ASP A 114 -5.36 -0.67 -16.00
N LEU A 115 -5.20 -1.16 -17.22
CA LEU A 115 -5.56 -0.42 -18.43
C LEU A 115 -7.05 -0.53 -18.75
N GLN A 116 -7.66 0.60 -19.09
CA GLN A 116 -9.01 0.63 -19.62
C GLN A 116 -9.01 0.16 -21.09
N GLY A 117 -9.87 -0.82 -21.41
CA GLY A 117 -10.06 -1.29 -22.78
C GLY A 117 -8.94 -2.21 -23.25
N LEU A 118 -8.68 -3.27 -22.47
CA LEU A 118 -7.64 -4.28 -22.71
C LEU A 118 -7.48 -4.68 -24.18
N PRO A 119 -6.23 -4.92 -24.64
CA PRO A 119 -5.96 -5.27 -26.02
C PRO A 119 -6.75 -6.52 -26.46
N SER A 120 -7.06 -6.60 -27.76
CA SER A 120 -7.66 -7.81 -28.33
C SER A 120 -6.84 -9.05 -27.98
N ALA A 121 -7.48 -10.21 -27.79
CA ALA A 121 -6.81 -11.48 -27.44
C ALA A 121 -5.81 -12.00 -28.51
N ASN A 122 -5.54 -11.23 -29.56
CA ASN A 122 -4.64 -11.58 -30.63
C ASN A 122 -3.28 -10.89 -30.43
N PRO A 123 -2.21 -11.59 -30.05
CA PRO A 123 -0.87 -11.01 -29.80
C PRO A 123 -0.23 -10.30 -31.01
N ALA A 124 -0.77 -10.45 -32.23
CA ALA A 124 -0.32 -9.70 -33.41
C ALA A 124 -0.95 -8.28 -33.48
N THR A 125 -2.04 -8.04 -32.76
CA THR A 125 -2.74 -6.75 -32.60
C THR A 125 -2.74 -6.26 -31.15
N ALA A 126 -2.43 -7.12 -30.19
CA ALA A 126 -2.49 -6.87 -28.76
C ALA A 126 -1.30 -6.03 -28.28
N GLY A 127 -1.58 -4.77 -27.99
CA GLY A 127 -0.79 -3.96 -27.07
C GLY A 127 0.64 -3.63 -27.50
N TYR A 128 1.22 -2.73 -26.75
CA TYR A 128 2.59 -2.23 -26.81
C TYR A 128 3.00 -2.04 -25.35
N PRO A 129 4.30 -1.98 -25.03
CA PRO A 129 4.69 -1.88 -23.65
C PRO A 129 4.21 -0.55 -23.08
N VAL A 130 3.54 -0.62 -21.92
CA VAL A 130 3.03 0.53 -21.18
C VAL A 130 3.83 0.67 -19.90
N ARG A 131 4.38 1.86 -19.72
CA ARG A 131 5.07 2.27 -18.51
C ARG A 131 4.32 3.43 -17.90
N ILE A 132 4.20 3.42 -16.59
CA ILE A 132 3.73 4.60 -15.88
C ILE A 132 4.92 5.50 -15.54
N ASP A 133 4.67 6.73 -15.14
CA ASP A 133 5.58 7.60 -14.40
C ASP A 133 4.76 8.20 -13.28
N TRP A 134 5.27 8.21 -12.06
CA TRP A 134 4.56 8.86 -10.97
C TRP A 134 5.43 9.87 -10.25
N THR A 135 4.76 10.94 -9.83
CA THR A 135 5.26 11.85 -8.80
C THR A 135 4.39 11.71 -7.57
N VAL A 136 5.02 11.76 -6.39
CA VAL A 136 4.31 11.70 -5.12
C VAL A 136 4.53 12.98 -4.33
N VAL A 137 3.45 13.51 -3.77
CA VAL A 137 3.47 14.64 -2.84
C VAL A 137 2.86 14.17 -1.52
N THR A 138 3.60 14.36 -0.43
CA THR A 138 3.15 13.99 0.91
C THR A 138 2.71 15.21 1.70
N THR A 139 1.72 15.04 2.56
CA THR A 139 1.39 16.04 3.58
C THR A 139 2.42 16.00 4.72
N THR A 140 2.50 17.10 5.47
CA THR A 140 3.43 17.30 6.60
C THR A 140 2.68 17.96 7.76
N ASN A 141 1.47 17.47 8.04
CA ASN A 141 0.59 18.09 9.02
C ASN A 141 1.21 18.07 10.43
N ASP A 142 2.06 17.09 10.72
CA ASP A 142 2.97 17.11 11.87
C ASP A 142 4.37 16.53 11.55
N GLY A 143 4.47 15.26 11.18
CA GLY A 143 5.76 14.56 11.00
C GLY A 143 6.17 14.38 9.54
N GLY A 144 5.22 14.16 8.65
CA GLY A 144 5.44 13.77 7.27
C GLY A 144 5.58 12.26 7.08
N ILE A 145 5.37 11.85 5.82
CA ILE A 145 5.56 10.47 5.36
C ILE A 145 6.99 10.29 4.85
N SER A 146 7.65 9.22 5.28
CA SER A 146 8.90 8.72 4.69
C SER A 146 8.66 7.46 3.86
N GLY A 147 9.58 7.15 2.94
CA GLY A 147 9.46 6.00 2.02
C GLY A 147 8.79 6.32 0.68
N ALA A 148 7.96 7.37 0.64
CA ALA A 148 7.38 7.88 -0.60
C ALA A 148 8.47 8.42 -1.55
N SER A 149 8.46 7.96 -2.79
CA SER A 149 9.39 8.46 -3.82
C SER A 149 8.78 8.45 -5.22
N ASN A 150 9.26 9.34 -6.09
CA ASN A 150 8.93 9.31 -7.51
C ASN A 150 9.58 8.10 -8.16
N GLY A 151 8.94 7.53 -9.18
CA GLY A 151 9.47 6.31 -9.80
C GLY A 151 8.90 6.02 -11.17
N SER A 152 9.27 4.82 -11.65
CA SER A 152 9.35 4.35 -13.04
C SER A 152 9.15 2.83 -13.15
N VAL A 153 8.02 2.31 -13.67
CA VAL A 153 7.77 0.87 -13.88
C VAL A 153 6.95 0.60 -15.15
N GLU A 154 7.31 -0.49 -15.84
CA GLU A 154 6.54 -1.06 -16.94
C GLU A 154 5.46 -1.96 -16.37
N ILE A 155 4.19 -1.61 -16.60
CA ILE A 155 3.02 -2.35 -16.11
C ILE A 155 2.53 -3.37 -17.13
N TYR A 156 2.62 -3.06 -18.43
CA TYR A 156 2.33 -4.02 -19.50
C TYR A 156 3.56 -4.21 -20.39
N GLY A 157 3.90 -5.46 -20.68
CA GLY A 157 4.99 -5.79 -21.58
C GLY A 157 4.63 -5.66 -23.05
N ALA A 158 5.62 -5.87 -23.93
CA ALA A 158 5.45 -5.77 -25.39
C ALA A 158 4.41 -6.74 -26.00
N GLY A 159 3.97 -7.76 -25.26
CA GLY A 159 2.90 -8.67 -25.63
C GLY A 159 1.50 -8.26 -25.13
N GLY A 160 1.36 -7.08 -24.51
CA GLY A 160 0.10 -6.61 -23.93
C GLY A 160 -0.34 -7.41 -22.69
N LEU A 161 0.62 -8.01 -21.98
CA LEU A 161 0.38 -8.75 -20.74
C LEU A 161 0.90 -7.93 -19.56
N GLU A 162 0.13 -7.93 -18.47
CA GLU A 162 0.55 -7.41 -17.17
C GLU A 162 1.87 -8.04 -16.73
N THR A 163 2.80 -7.22 -16.26
CA THR A 163 4.11 -7.64 -15.78
C THR A 163 4.10 -8.00 -14.30
N ALA A 164 3.21 -7.37 -13.52
CA ALA A 164 3.02 -7.55 -12.10
C ALA A 164 1.54 -7.41 -11.72
N ILE A 165 1.21 -7.80 -10.49
CA ILE A 165 -0.12 -7.54 -9.90
C ILE A 165 -0.10 -6.21 -9.13
N ASN A 166 1.01 -5.88 -8.46
CA ASN A 166 1.18 -4.59 -7.80
C ASN A 166 2.29 -3.83 -8.52
N ASP A 167 2.00 -2.63 -8.98
CA ASP A 167 2.88 -1.82 -9.81
C ASP A 167 3.70 -0.84 -8.97
N ILE A 168 3.04 -0.14 -8.04
CA ILE A 168 3.69 0.78 -7.11
C ILE A 168 3.65 0.17 -5.72
N VAL A 169 4.80 -0.39 -5.32
CA VAL A 169 5.04 -0.97 -4.00
C VAL A 169 6.06 -0.09 -3.27
N GLN A 170 5.56 0.71 -2.34
CA GLN A 170 6.38 1.54 -1.46
C GLN A 170 5.95 1.34 -0.02
N THR A 171 6.90 1.03 0.86
CA THR A 171 6.69 0.99 2.30
C THR A 171 6.63 2.42 2.83
N LEU A 172 5.47 2.86 3.31
CA LEU A 172 5.28 4.23 3.78
C LEU A 172 5.24 4.29 5.30
N VAL A 173 6.07 5.15 5.90
CA VAL A 173 6.12 5.34 7.35
C VAL A 173 5.64 6.75 7.68
N ASN A 174 4.54 6.84 8.43
CA ASN A 174 4.06 8.09 9.01
C ASN A 174 4.89 8.39 10.27
N THR A 175 5.64 9.48 10.24
CA THR A 175 6.53 9.86 11.35
C THR A 175 5.86 10.75 12.39
N GLY A 176 4.60 11.09 12.16
CA GLY A 176 3.76 11.90 13.01
C GLY A 176 2.84 11.09 13.93
N SER A 177 1.81 11.78 14.40
CA SER A 177 0.79 11.31 15.35
C SER A 177 -0.64 11.48 14.82
N LEU A 178 -0.78 12.11 13.65
CA LEU A 178 -2.04 12.30 12.93
C LEU A 178 -2.02 11.55 11.58
N PRO A 179 -3.18 11.21 11.01
CA PRO A 179 -3.26 10.71 9.63
C PRO A 179 -2.61 11.68 8.64
N GLU A 180 -1.82 11.13 7.73
CA GLU A 180 -1.18 11.86 6.65
C GLU A 180 -1.49 11.21 5.31
N THR A 181 -1.24 11.91 4.22
CA THR A 181 -1.60 11.49 2.87
C THR A 181 -0.41 11.58 1.92
N ALA A 182 -0.23 10.56 1.11
CA ALA A 182 0.64 10.54 -0.07
C ALA A 182 -0.24 10.55 -1.32
N THR A 183 -0.18 11.63 -2.09
CA THR A 183 -0.92 11.76 -3.35
C THR A 183 0.00 11.41 -4.51
N TYR A 184 -0.32 10.33 -5.21
CA TYR A 184 0.41 9.85 -6.39
C TYR A 184 -0.28 10.40 -7.64
N THR A 185 0.42 11.23 -8.41
CA THR A 185 0.00 11.63 -9.76
C THR A 185 0.68 10.71 -10.76
N ILE A 186 -0.10 9.86 -11.43
CA ILE A 186 0.40 8.74 -12.24
C ILE A 186 0.07 8.98 -13.71
N THR A 187 1.10 9.08 -14.55
CA THR A 187 0.99 9.34 -15.99
C THR A 187 1.37 8.08 -16.77
N PRO A 188 0.45 7.45 -17.52
CA PRO A 188 0.79 6.31 -18.36
C PRO A 188 1.46 6.74 -19.67
N ARG A 189 2.37 5.92 -20.18
CA ARG A 189 3.13 6.13 -21.42
C ARG A 189 3.21 4.85 -22.23
N ALA A 190 3.01 5.00 -23.52
CA ALA A 190 3.04 3.95 -24.52
C ALA A 190 4.26 4.12 -25.42
N ALA A 191 5.16 3.13 -25.47
CA ALA A 191 6.29 3.20 -26.40
C ALA A 191 5.82 2.88 -27.83
N ALA A 192 6.02 3.81 -28.76
CA ALA A 192 5.82 3.55 -30.17
C ALA A 192 6.95 2.61 -30.67
N ASN A 193 6.58 1.38 -31.07
CA ASN A 193 7.35 0.37 -31.83
C ASN A 193 8.78 -0.03 -31.39
N THR A 194 9.36 0.57 -30.34
CA THR A 194 10.66 0.17 -29.79
C THR A 194 10.56 -0.14 -28.30
N PRO A 195 11.43 -0.99 -27.74
CA PRO A 195 11.52 -1.20 -26.29
C PRO A 195 12.07 0.01 -25.53
N ALA A 196 12.45 1.09 -26.22
CA ALA A 196 13.12 2.23 -25.64
C ALA A 196 12.14 3.42 -25.56
N TYR A 197 11.58 3.62 -24.37
CA TYR A 197 10.80 4.81 -24.00
C TYR A 197 11.59 6.08 -24.32
N ASN A 198 11.04 6.96 -25.15
CA ASN A 198 11.71 8.17 -25.63
C ASN A 198 10.72 9.33 -25.89
N GLY A 199 11.19 10.43 -26.48
CA GLY A 199 10.38 11.63 -26.70
C GLY A 199 9.18 11.45 -27.64
N ASP A 200 9.08 10.31 -28.32
CA ASP A 200 8.01 9.97 -29.27
C ASP A 200 6.91 9.06 -28.65
N ASP A 201 6.92 8.85 -27.34
CA ASP A 201 5.91 8.05 -26.63
C ASP A 201 4.52 8.70 -26.63
N CYS A 202 3.45 7.90 -26.74
CA CYS A 202 2.09 8.41 -26.53
C CYS A 202 1.81 8.53 -25.03
N ILE A 203 1.52 9.73 -24.57
CA ILE A 203 1.34 10.05 -23.15
C ILE A 203 -0.16 10.09 -22.88
N GLY A 204 -0.63 9.26 -21.95
CA GLY A 204 -2.02 9.29 -21.53
C GLY A 204 -2.28 10.33 -20.45
N LEU A 205 -3.57 10.56 -20.19
CA LEU A 205 -4.00 11.45 -19.12
C LEU A 205 -3.58 10.92 -17.75
N PRO A 206 -3.03 11.77 -16.86
CA PRO A 206 -2.68 11.35 -15.52
C PRO A 206 -3.92 11.08 -14.67
N ILE A 207 -3.80 10.12 -13.76
CA ILE A 207 -4.75 9.87 -12.67
C ILE A 207 -4.12 10.26 -11.34
N GLU A 208 -4.95 10.47 -10.32
CA GLU A 208 -4.49 10.77 -8.96
C GLU A 208 -5.02 9.73 -7.98
N VAL A 209 -4.11 9.12 -7.23
CA VAL A 209 -4.45 8.13 -6.20
C VAL A 209 -3.99 8.68 -4.86
N VAL A 210 -4.89 8.74 -3.88
CA VAL A 210 -4.57 9.17 -2.52
C VAL A 210 -4.37 7.95 -1.63
N VAL A 211 -3.20 7.87 -1.01
CA VAL A 211 -2.91 6.90 0.05
C VAL A 211 -2.85 7.63 1.38
N GLU A 212 -3.85 7.39 2.23
CA GLU A 212 -3.83 7.83 3.62
C GLU A 212 -3.01 6.84 4.47
N VAL A 213 -2.00 7.34 5.17
CA VAL A 213 -1.11 6.56 6.04
C VAL A 213 -1.41 6.93 7.49
N LEU A 214 -1.97 5.99 8.24
CA LEU A 214 -2.24 6.16 9.66
C LEU A 214 -0.98 5.86 10.49
N PRO A 215 -0.69 6.65 11.53
CA PRO A 215 0.45 6.42 12.39
C PRO A 215 0.23 5.18 13.29
N GLU A 216 1.31 4.49 13.65
CA GLU A 216 1.26 3.34 14.57
C GLU A 216 1.53 3.73 16.02
N PRO A 217 0.80 3.20 17.01
CA PRO A 217 0.98 3.61 18.40
C PRO A 217 2.22 2.99 19.04
N LEU A 218 2.99 3.81 19.75
CA LEU A 218 4.16 3.36 20.50
C LEU A 218 3.81 3.16 21.97
N ALA A 219 3.49 1.92 22.36
CA ALA A 219 3.08 1.58 23.71
C ALA A 219 4.16 1.83 24.77
N VAL A 220 3.71 2.19 25.98
CA VAL A 220 4.51 2.27 27.20
C VAL A 220 3.72 1.66 28.35
N ALA A 221 4.32 0.69 29.05
CA ALA A 221 3.78 0.09 30.27
C ALA A 221 4.41 0.76 31.51
N THR A 222 3.58 1.28 32.42
CA THR A 222 4.05 1.92 33.65
C THR A 222 3.44 1.27 34.89
N PRO A 223 4.25 0.65 35.78
CA PRO A 223 5.69 0.45 35.64
C PRO A 223 6.02 -0.70 34.65
N ALA A 224 7.20 -0.63 34.01
CA ALA A 224 7.68 -1.70 33.11
C ALA A 224 8.17 -2.96 33.87
N SER A 225 8.36 -2.85 35.18
CA SER A 225 8.57 -3.98 36.08
C SER A 225 8.03 -3.66 37.47
N GLN A 226 7.45 -4.64 38.16
CA GLN A 226 7.01 -4.49 39.55
C GLN A 226 7.13 -5.78 40.35
N THR A 227 7.11 -5.65 41.67
CA THR A 227 7.06 -6.77 42.61
C THR A 227 5.80 -6.67 43.46
N VAL A 228 5.03 -7.75 43.53
CA VAL A 228 3.80 -7.86 44.32
C VAL A 228 3.83 -9.14 45.15
N CYS A 229 3.09 -9.18 46.26
CA CYS A 229 2.85 -10.43 46.97
C CYS A 229 1.81 -11.29 46.24
N SER A 230 1.76 -12.59 46.53
CA SER A 230 0.65 -13.45 46.10
C SER A 230 -0.69 -12.82 46.43
N ASP A 231 -1.64 -12.98 45.49
CA ASP A 231 -3.03 -12.53 45.59
C ASP A 231 -3.23 -11.02 45.71
N GLU A 232 -2.16 -10.22 45.76
CA GLU A 232 -2.24 -8.77 45.64
C GLU A 232 -2.52 -8.36 44.18
N PRO A 233 -3.35 -7.32 43.97
CA PRO A 233 -3.67 -6.83 42.64
C PRO A 233 -2.44 -6.14 42.01
N ILE A 234 -2.23 -6.45 40.74
CA ILE A 234 -1.23 -5.83 39.87
C ILE A 234 -1.78 -4.49 39.36
N GLY A 235 -0.93 -3.46 39.37
CA GLY A 235 -1.22 -2.15 38.77
C GLY A 235 -0.28 -1.84 37.62
N VAL A 236 -0.78 -1.79 36.38
CA VAL A 236 -0.05 -1.33 35.19
C VAL A 236 -0.95 -0.43 34.37
N VAL A 237 -0.47 0.78 34.08
CA VAL A 237 -1.13 1.72 33.19
C VAL A 237 -0.43 1.69 31.83
N PHE A 238 -1.21 1.58 30.76
CA PHE A 238 -0.73 1.64 29.39
C PHE A 238 -0.98 3.03 28.80
N SER A 239 -0.01 3.50 28.02
CA SER A 239 -0.06 4.80 27.34
C SER A 239 0.69 4.75 26.03
N THR A 240 0.55 5.77 25.18
CA THR A 240 1.31 5.94 23.94
C THR A 240 2.35 7.04 24.10
N SER A 241 3.60 6.78 23.71
CA SER A 241 4.67 7.78 23.76
C SER A 241 4.60 8.80 22.62
N ASN A 242 3.97 8.43 21.49
CA ASN A 242 3.71 9.30 20.34
C ASN A 242 2.33 9.96 20.36
N ASN A 243 1.60 9.90 21.49
CA ASN A 243 0.33 10.61 21.72
C ASN A 243 -0.79 10.31 20.71
N ILE A 244 -0.79 9.14 20.07
CA ILE A 244 -1.91 8.73 19.22
C ILE A 244 -3.15 8.57 20.09
N VAL A 245 -4.20 9.32 19.76
CA VAL A 245 -5.46 9.35 20.50
C VAL A 245 -6.36 8.20 20.04
N GLY A 246 -7.08 7.58 20.98
CA GLY A 246 -8.00 6.48 20.69
C GLY A 246 -7.32 5.12 20.60
N THR A 247 -6.02 5.02 20.92
CA THR A 247 -5.33 3.75 21.04
C THR A 247 -5.92 2.88 22.14
N THR A 248 -6.18 1.63 21.80
CA THR A 248 -6.56 0.56 22.74
C THR A 248 -5.37 -0.35 23.00
N PHE A 249 -5.41 -1.13 24.09
CA PHE A 249 -4.34 -2.04 24.46
C PHE A 249 -4.91 -3.42 24.74
N ALA A 250 -4.26 -4.46 24.22
CA ALA A 250 -4.54 -5.85 24.55
C ALA A 250 -3.27 -6.48 25.11
N TRP A 251 -3.39 -7.16 26.24
CA TRP A 251 -2.25 -7.79 26.91
C TRP A 251 -2.49 -9.28 27.16
N SER A 252 -1.41 -10.04 27.26
CA SER A 252 -1.43 -11.45 27.60
C SER A 252 -0.20 -11.87 28.40
N ILE A 253 -0.33 -12.92 29.20
CA ILE A 253 0.80 -13.58 29.87
C ILE A 253 1.49 -14.48 28.86
N THR A 254 2.78 -14.25 28.63
CA THR A 254 3.60 -15.02 27.67
C THR A 254 4.50 -16.03 28.34
N SER A 255 4.89 -15.80 29.59
CA SER A 255 5.67 -16.76 30.37
C SER A 255 4.87 -18.01 30.75
N MET A 256 5.53 -19.17 30.78
CA MET A 256 4.92 -20.40 31.30
C MET A 256 4.84 -20.36 32.82
N LEU A 257 3.63 -20.43 33.38
CA LEU A 257 3.43 -20.46 34.82
C LEU A 257 3.84 -21.83 35.40
N PRO A 258 4.76 -21.89 36.39
CA PRO A 258 5.18 -23.15 37.01
C PRO A 258 4.05 -23.74 37.89
N PRO A 259 4.12 -25.05 38.23
CA PRO A 259 3.17 -25.66 39.16
C PRO A 259 3.11 -24.90 40.50
N GLY A 260 1.90 -24.59 40.94
CA GLY A 260 1.67 -23.77 42.14
C GLY A 260 1.57 -22.27 41.88
N VAL A 261 1.71 -21.82 40.62
CA VAL A 261 1.43 -20.45 40.22
C VAL A 261 0.18 -20.40 39.33
N THR A 262 -0.76 -19.52 39.67
CA THR A 262 -2.00 -19.33 38.90
C THR A 262 -2.33 -17.84 38.78
N ALA A 263 -2.83 -17.40 37.63
CA ALA A 263 -3.31 -16.03 37.42
C ALA A 263 -4.83 -16.00 37.31
N SER A 264 -5.46 -14.93 37.79
CA SER A 264 -6.92 -14.75 37.69
C SER A 264 -7.42 -14.57 36.25
N ALA A 265 -6.53 -14.14 35.35
CA ALA A 265 -6.74 -14.08 33.90
C ALA A 265 -5.40 -14.29 33.17
N LEU A 266 -5.45 -14.83 31.95
CA LEU A 266 -4.27 -15.02 31.09
C LEU A 266 -4.12 -13.92 30.02
N SER A 267 -5.18 -13.14 29.78
CA SER A 267 -5.21 -12.02 28.86
C SER A 267 -6.30 -11.02 29.24
N GLY A 268 -6.23 -9.81 28.69
CA GLY A 268 -7.22 -8.77 28.91
C GLY A 268 -7.01 -7.54 28.01
N ASN A 269 -7.85 -6.54 28.23
CA ASN A 269 -7.84 -5.29 27.47
C ASN A 269 -7.74 -4.10 28.42
N GLY A 270 -7.10 -3.02 27.96
CA GLY A 270 -6.86 -1.81 28.74
C GLY A 270 -5.89 -2.01 29.89
N ASP A 271 -5.88 -1.05 30.81
CA ASP A 271 -5.02 -1.06 32.00
C ASP A 271 -5.26 -2.29 32.88
N ILE A 272 -4.20 -2.71 33.58
CA ILE A 272 -4.28 -3.79 34.58
C ILE A 272 -4.47 -3.15 35.96
N SER A 273 -5.61 -3.41 36.59
CA SER A 273 -5.89 -2.92 37.95
C SER A 273 -6.47 -3.98 38.90
N THR A 274 -6.89 -5.14 38.38
CA THR A 274 -7.57 -6.19 39.16
C THR A 274 -6.99 -7.58 38.95
N LEU A 275 -5.93 -7.72 38.15
CA LEU A 275 -5.29 -9.01 37.92
C LEU A 275 -4.53 -9.42 39.18
N THR A 276 -4.76 -10.63 39.66
CA THR A 276 -4.00 -11.21 40.77
C THR A 276 -3.27 -12.47 40.30
N ILE A 277 -2.13 -12.74 40.92
CA ILE A 277 -1.36 -13.96 40.69
C ILE A 277 -1.10 -14.61 42.04
N THR A 278 -1.51 -15.87 42.17
CA THR A 278 -1.23 -16.72 43.34
C THR A 278 0.09 -17.43 43.09
N ASN A 279 1.03 -17.36 44.03
CA ASN A 279 2.30 -18.07 44.00
C ASN A 279 2.45 -18.92 45.29
N LEU A 280 2.08 -20.19 45.17
CA LEU A 280 2.20 -21.20 46.23
C LEU A 280 3.57 -21.89 46.23
N THR A 281 4.53 -21.42 45.43
CA THR A 281 5.89 -21.98 45.42
C THR A 281 6.68 -21.50 46.65
N GLY A 282 7.93 -21.93 46.78
CA GLY A 282 8.82 -21.50 47.86
C GLY A 282 9.68 -20.27 47.53
N ALA A 283 9.54 -19.70 46.33
CA ALA A 283 10.39 -18.61 45.84
C ALA A 283 9.60 -17.62 44.98
N ALA A 284 10.15 -16.42 44.79
CA ALA A 284 9.57 -15.43 43.89
C ALA A 284 9.57 -15.96 42.44
N VAL A 285 8.46 -15.73 41.72
CA VAL A 285 8.30 -16.12 40.31
C VAL A 285 8.11 -14.87 39.48
N THR A 286 8.84 -14.75 38.37
CA THR A 286 8.64 -13.66 37.41
C THR A 286 7.70 -14.12 36.31
N VAL A 287 6.67 -13.32 36.06
CA VAL A 287 5.66 -13.51 35.03
C VAL A 287 5.83 -12.42 33.99
N ASP A 288 6.05 -12.82 32.74
CA ASP A 288 6.23 -11.93 31.61
C ASP A 288 4.91 -11.73 30.87
N PHE A 289 4.68 -10.48 30.49
CA PHE A 289 3.51 -10.04 29.75
C PHE A 289 3.94 -9.42 28.43
N GLU A 290 3.07 -9.56 27.43
CA GLU A 290 3.14 -8.84 26.17
C GLU A 290 1.89 -7.99 26.03
N VAL A 291 2.07 -6.74 25.57
CA VAL A 291 0.97 -5.82 25.28
C VAL A 291 1.12 -5.25 23.88
N THR A 292 0.04 -5.34 23.10
CA THR A 292 -0.07 -4.81 21.76
C THR A 292 -1.01 -3.59 21.79
N PRO A 293 -0.53 -2.39 21.40
CA PRO A 293 -1.41 -1.26 21.18
C PRO A 293 -2.11 -1.35 19.81
N THR A 294 -3.30 -0.77 19.68
CA THR A 294 -4.04 -0.76 18.42
C THR A 294 -4.76 0.58 18.24
N GLY A 295 -4.59 1.22 17.09
CA GLY A 295 -5.22 2.48 16.73
C GLY A 295 -4.36 3.30 15.76
N PRO A 296 -4.85 4.46 15.30
CA PRO A 296 -6.17 5.02 15.56
C PRO A 296 -7.28 4.36 14.71
N ALA A 297 -8.53 4.55 15.12
CA ALA A 297 -9.70 4.24 14.29
C ALA A 297 -9.69 5.10 12.99
N PRO A 298 -10.27 4.62 11.86
CA PRO A 298 -11.08 3.40 11.74
C PRO A 298 -10.31 2.13 11.36
N SER A 299 -9.08 2.23 10.87
CA SER A 299 -8.34 1.05 10.39
C SER A 299 -7.70 0.23 11.52
N GLU A 300 -7.64 0.77 12.74
CA GLU A 300 -7.16 0.05 13.93
C GLU A 300 -5.75 -0.51 13.73
N CYS A 301 -4.79 0.36 13.40
CA CYS A 301 -3.41 -0.04 13.11
C CYS A 301 -2.74 -0.70 14.33
N PRO A 302 -2.27 -1.95 14.23
CA PRO A 302 -1.56 -2.59 15.32
C PRO A 302 -0.17 -1.98 15.44
N GLY A 303 0.18 -1.47 16.63
CA GLY A 303 1.56 -1.06 16.90
C GLY A 303 2.40 -2.24 17.40
N ASP A 304 3.71 -2.03 17.45
CA ASP A 304 4.67 -3.03 17.92
C ASP A 304 4.36 -3.48 19.37
N PRO A 305 4.31 -4.81 19.63
CA PRO A 305 4.15 -5.32 20.98
C PRO A 305 5.34 -4.96 21.88
N ILE A 306 5.07 -4.56 23.11
CA ILE A 306 6.10 -4.39 24.15
C ILE A 306 5.93 -5.43 25.25
N THR A 307 7.00 -5.70 26.00
CA THR A 307 6.97 -6.61 27.14
C THR A 307 7.21 -5.89 28.45
N PHE A 308 6.60 -6.39 29.52
CA PHE A 308 6.82 -5.97 30.90
C PHE A 308 6.77 -7.19 31.83
N SER A 309 7.32 -7.07 33.04
CA SER A 309 7.42 -8.20 33.96
C SER A 309 6.85 -7.90 35.34
N VAL A 310 6.29 -8.94 35.96
CA VAL A 310 5.78 -8.88 37.35
C VAL A 310 6.44 -10.00 38.14
N THR A 311 7.21 -9.64 39.17
CA THR A 311 7.73 -10.60 40.14
C THR A 311 6.70 -10.79 41.25
N VAL A 312 6.28 -12.03 41.48
CA VAL A 312 5.28 -12.39 42.49
C VAL A 312 5.97 -13.12 43.62
N ASP A 313 6.01 -12.50 44.79
CA ASP A 313 6.52 -13.12 46.01
C ASP A 313 5.54 -14.20 46.52
N PRO A 314 6.04 -15.35 47.00
CA PRO A 314 5.19 -16.47 47.37
C PRO A 314 4.43 -16.21 48.68
N GLU A 315 3.22 -16.78 48.83
CA GLU A 315 2.50 -16.79 50.11
C GLU A 315 2.78 -18.04 50.95
N PRO A 316 2.87 -17.96 52.29
CA PRO A 316 3.09 -19.13 53.14
C PRO A 316 1.91 -20.10 53.15
N VAL A 317 2.16 -21.37 52.84
CA VAL A 317 1.14 -22.43 52.94
C VAL A 317 1.29 -23.15 54.28
N ALA A 318 0.51 -22.73 55.28
CA ALA A 318 0.59 -23.25 56.64
C ALA A 318 0.21 -24.74 56.75
N THR A 319 0.94 -25.46 57.59
CA THR A 319 0.67 -26.86 57.95
C THR A 319 0.75 -27.03 59.47
N ALA A 320 -0.04 -27.96 60.01
CA ALA A 320 -0.05 -28.30 61.43
C ALA A 320 0.03 -29.82 61.60
N THR A 321 0.91 -30.29 62.49
CA THR A 321 1.10 -31.72 62.76
C THR A 321 1.09 -32.02 64.26
N PRO A 322 0.19 -32.89 64.76
CA PRO A 322 -0.93 -33.51 64.05
C PRO A 322 -2.03 -32.49 63.70
N LEU A 323 -2.75 -32.71 62.59
CA LEU A 323 -3.85 -31.82 62.15
C LEU A 323 -5.03 -31.86 63.14
N ASN A 324 -5.33 -33.05 63.65
CA ASN A 324 -6.37 -33.29 64.65
C ASN A 324 -5.79 -34.16 65.77
N GLN A 325 -6.19 -33.88 67.01
CA GLN A 325 -5.80 -34.67 68.17
C GLN A 325 -6.94 -34.79 69.17
N PHE A 326 -6.94 -35.87 69.94
CA PHE A 326 -7.86 -36.10 71.04
C PHE A 326 -7.07 -36.21 72.34
N ASN A 327 -7.30 -35.29 73.26
CA ASN A 327 -6.62 -35.23 74.56
C ASN A 327 -7.66 -35.16 75.68
N CYS A 328 -7.31 -35.65 76.87
CA CYS A 328 -8.14 -35.47 78.05
C CYS A 328 -8.03 -34.02 78.55
N SER A 329 -9.01 -33.59 79.35
CA SER A 329 -8.94 -32.27 80.01
C SER A 329 -7.66 -32.19 80.85
N GLU A 330 -6.97 -31.04 80.77
CA GLU A 330 -5.72 -30.72 81.49
C GLU A 330 -4.45 -31.43 81.01
N ASP A 331 -4.53 -32.31 80.00
CA ASP A 331 -3.32 -32.91 79.41
C ASP A 331 -2.58 -31.91 78.51
N PRO A 332 -1.25 -31.79 78.64
CA PRO A 332 -0.45 -30.99 77.72
C PRO A 332 -0.45 -31.63 76.33
N PHE A 333 -0.45 -30.80 75.30
CA PHE A 333 -0.37 -31.25 73.93
C PHE A 333 0.61 -30.41 73.12
N ASN A 334 1.13 -30.99 72.04
CA ASN A 334 2.04 -30.32 71.12
C ASN A 334 1.46 -30.34 69.71
N VAL A 335 1.45 -29.19 69.06
CA VAL A 335 1.18 -29.04 67.62
C VAL A 335 2.40 -28.36 67.02
N ALA A 336 3.00 -28.99 66.01
CA ALA A 336 4.07 -28.39 65.24
C ALA A 336 3.46 -27.63 64.06
N PHE A 337 3.72 -26.33 63.97
CA PHE A 337 3.39 -25.51 62.80
C PHE A 337 4.59 -25.45 61.84
N GLY A 338 4.29 -25.46 60.54
CA GLY A 338 5.29 -25.35 59.48
C GLY A 338 4.67 -24.84 58.18
N THR A 339 5.46 -24.78 57.11
CA THR A 339 4.99 -24.40 55.77
C THR A 339 5.25 -25.53 54.79
N SER A 340 4.26 -25.92 53.97
CA SER A 340 4.46 -26.97 52.95
C SER A 340 5.30 -26.50 51.76
N ASN A 341 5.30 -25.19 51.46
CA ASN A 341 6.08 -24.59 50.39
C ASN A 341 7.45 -24.04 50.83
N GLY A 342 7.82 -24.23 52.10
CA GLY A 342 9.20 -24.00 52.57
C GLY A 342 9.64 -22.54 52.68
N ILE A 343 8.70 -21.59 52.79
CA ILE A 343 9.04 -20.17 52.98
C ILE A 343 9.68 -19.96 54.36
N VAL A 344 10.97 -19.63 54.35
CA VAL A 344 11.76 -19.37 55.57
C VAL A 344 11.37 -18.04 56.19
N GLY A 345 11.31 -17.99 57.53
CA GLY A 345 10.96 -16.77 58.27
C GLY A 345 9.46 -16.59 58.52
N THR A 346 8.62 -17.54 58.12
CA THR A 346 7.18 -17.55 58.43
C THR A 346 6.94 -17.60 59.93
N THR A 347 6.12 -16.68 60.44
CA THR A 347 5.68 -16.64 61.85
C THR A 347 4.24 -17.12 61.99
N PHE A 348 3.95 -17.88 63.04
CA PHE A 348 2.60 -18.39 63.35
C PHE A 348 2.06 -17.72 64.62
N ALA A 349 0.77 -17.39 64.64
CA ALA A 349 0.05 -16.92 65.81
C ALA A 349 -1.17 -17.84 66.03
N TRP A 350 -1.45 -18.18 67.29
CA TRP A 350 -2.52 -19.09 67.70
C TRP A 350 -3.21 -18.62 68.98
#